data_AF-A0A2V8FB09-F1
#
_entry.id   AF-A0A2V8FB09-F1
#
_cell.length_a   1.000
_cell.length_b   1.000
_cell.length_c   1.000
_cell.angle_alpha   90.00
_cell.angle_beta   90.00
_cell.angle_gamma   90.00
#
_symmetry.space_group_name_H-M   'P 1'
#
loop_
_entity.id
_entity.type
_entity.pdbx_description
1 polymer ?
#
loop_
_entity_poly.entity_id
_entity_poly.type
_entity_poly.pdbx_seq_one_letter_code
_entity_poly.pdbx_strand_id
1 'polypeptide(L)' 'MIKVLVDAGHADKVMMSSDFSIGAETKAKGGPGYAKTVTLGRPELKNVGIPDDTVQAMLVDNPRRFLAFVPK' A
#
# COMPACT_ATOMS: atom_id res chain seq x y z
N MET A 1 -1.91 -5.26 -11.92
CA MET A 1 -2.55 -3.94 -12.01
C MET A 1 -1.65 -2.82 -11.51
N ILE A 2 -1.16 -2.83 -10.26
CA ILE A 2 -0.31 -1.74 -9.71
C ILE A 2 0.92 -1.45 -10.57
N LYS A 3 1.65 -2.48 -11.01
CA LYS A 3 2.81 -2.33 -11.91
C LYS A 3 2.50 -1.55 -13.18
N VAL A 4 1.32 -1.74 -13.78
CA VAL A 4 0.89 -1.01 -14.99
C VAL A 4 0.72 0.48 -14.70
N LEU A 5 0.16 0.84 -13.54
CA LEU A 5 0.02 2.25 -13.12
C LEU A 5 1.39 2.88 -12.86
N VAL A 6 2.30 2.13 -12.23
CA VAL A 6 3.67 2.59 -11.99
C VAL A 6 4.41 2.81 -13.31
N ASP A 7 4.34 1.85 -14.24
CA ASP A 7 4.98 1.92 -15.56
C ASP A 7 4.41 3.07 -16.43
N ALA A 8 3.13 3.41 -16.25
CA ALA A 8 2.49 4.55 -16.89
C ALA A 8 2.82 5.91 -16.23
N GLY A 9 3.67 5.94 -15.20
CA GLY A 9 4.07 7.18 -14.53
C GLY A 9 3.01 7.73 -13.55
N HIS A 10 2.22 6.86 -12.93
CA HIS A 10 1.19 7.24 -11.94
C HIS A 10 1.51 6.79 -10.51
N ALA A 11 2.76 6.45 -10.22
CA ALA A 11 3.18 5.99 -8.90
C ALA A 11 2.82 6.96 -7.76
N ASP A 12 2.87 8.28 -8.02
CA ASP A 12 2.55 9.35 -7.07
C ASP A 12 1.05 9.44 -6.70
N LYS A 13 0.19 8.72 -7.42
CA LYS A 13 -1.28 8.70 -7.23
C LYS A 13 -1.79 7.41 -6.59
N VAL A 14 -0.91 6.44 -6.37
CA VAL A 14 -1.29 5.14 -5.81
C VAL A 14 -1.08 5.13 -4.29
N MET A 15 -2.11 4.73 -3.55
CA MET A 15 -2.05 4.46 -2.11
C MET A 15 -2.57 3.04 -1.86
N MET A 16 -2.14 2.41 -0.77
CA MET A 16 -2.56 1.05 -0.43
C MET A 16 -3.12 0.96 0.98
N SER A 17 -4.14 0.11 1.15
CA SER A 17 -4.74 -0.23 2.44
C SER A 17 -5.08 -1.71 2.47
N SER A 18 -5.33 -2.24 3.66
CA SER A 18 -5.75 -3.64 3.85
C SER A 18 -7.24 -3.82 3.59
N ASP A 19 -8.03 -2.74 3.65
CA ASP A 19 -9.50 -2.80 3.68
C ASP A 19 -10.03 -3.83 4.69
N PHE A 20 -9.28 -3.99 5.79
CA PHE A 20 -9.64 -4.90 6.87
C PHE A 20 -10.96 -4.42 7.49
N SER A 21 -11.99 -5.25 7.41
CA SER A 21 -13.36 -4.84 7.78
C SER A 21 -14.16 -5.92 8.51
N ILE A 22 -13.73 -7.19 8.49
CA ILE A 22 -14.49 -8.29 9.10
C ILE A 22 -13.66 -9.10 10.09
N GLY A 23 -14.34 -9.63 11.12
CA GLY A 23 -13.68 -10.38 12.19
C GLY A 23 -12.92 -11.63 11.71
N ALA A 24 -13.35 -12.26 10.62
CA ALA A 24 -12.67 -13.42 10.02
C ALA A 24 -11.25 -13.10 9.54
N GLU A 25 -10.96 -11.84 9.19
CA GLU A 25 -9.63 -11.43 8.73
C GLU A 25 -8.62 -11.25 9.88
N THR A 26 -9.06 -11.34 11.14
CA THR A 26 -8.17 -11.16 12.30
C THR A 26 -7.14 -12.30 12.41
N LYS A 27 -5.95 -11.99 12.91
CA LYS A 27 -4.90 -12.99 13.18
C LYS A 27 -5.39 -14.11 14.10
N ALA A 28 -6.20 -13.78 15.11
CA ALA A 28 -6.77 -14.74 16.06
C ALA A 28 -7.68 -15.78 15.38
N LYS A 29 -8.31 -15.43 14.25
CA LYS A 29 -9.16 -16.33 13.45
C LYS A 29 -8.42 -16.91 12.25
N GLY A 30 -7.09 -16.83 12.21
CA GLY A 30 -6.26 -17.33 11.10
C GLY A 30 -6.22 -16.42 9.87
N GLY A 31 -6.86 -15.25 9.92
CA GLY A 31 -6.83 -14.28 8.85
C GLY A 31 -5.49 -13.53 8.71
N PRO A 32 -5.32 -12.74 7.65
CA PRO A 32 -4.05 -12.06 7.34
C PRO A 32 -3.75 -10.89 8.30
N GLY A 33 -4.78 -10.33 8.95
CA GLY A 33 -4.68 -9.19 9.87
C GLY A 33 -4.46 -7.85 9.16
N TYR A 34 -4.48 -6.78 9.95
CA TYR A 34 -4.32 -5.41 9.46
C TYR A 34 -2.99 -5.17 8.72
N ALA A 35 -1.91 -5.83 9.16
CA ALA A 35 -0.57 -5.65 8.62
C ALA A 35 -0.36 -6.21 7.20
N LYS A 36 -1.35 -6.89 6.62
CA LYS A 36 -1.22 -7.61 5.33
C LYS A 36 -0.67 -6.74 4.18
N THR A 37 -1.04 -5.46 4.16
CA THR A 37 -0.57 -4.49 3.14
C THR A 37 0.95 -4.32 3.18
N VAL A 38 1.56 -4.39 4.36
CA VAL A 38 3.01 -4.25 4.52
C VAL A 38 3.71 -5.60 4.51
N THR A 39 3.17 -6.61 5.20
CA THR A 39 3.85 -7.90 5.35
C THR A 39 3.76 -8.79 4.11
N LEU A 40 2.71 -8.63 3.30
CA LEU A 40 2.52 -9.37 2.04
C LEU A 40 2.62 -8.43 0.84
N GLY A 41 1.97 -7.27 0.89
CA GLY A 41 1.92 -6.34 -0.24
C GLY A 41 3.29 -5.80 -0.65
N ARG A 42 4.12 -5.34 0.30
CA ARG A 42 5.46 -4.80 -0.02
C ARG A 42 6.39 -5.84 -0.68
N PRO A 43 6.53 -7.08 -0.16
CA PRO A 43 7.28 -8.12 -0.85
C PRO A 43 6.81 -8.37 -2.29
N GLU A 44 5.49 -8.49 -2.51
CA GLU A 44 4.94 -8.75 -3.84
C GLU A 44 5.24 -7.63 -4.84
N LEU A 45 5.17 -6.37 -4.42
CA LEU A 45 5.52 -5.24 -5.29
C LEU A 45 7.00 -5.27 -5.70
N LYS A 46 7.89 -5.64 -4.78
CA LYS A 46 9.31 -5.80 -5.07
C LYS A 46 9.56 -6.97 -6.02
N ASN A 47 8.85 -8.08 -5.84
CA ASN A 47 8.95 -9.26 -6.70
C ASN A 47 8.60 -8.94 -8.17
N VAL A 48 7.65 -8.03 -8.40
CA VAL A 48 7.29 -7.57 -9.76
C VAL A 48 8.15 -6.41 -10.28
N GLY A 49 9.27 -6.12 -9.61
CA GLY A 49 10.27 -5.15 -10.05
C GLY A 49 9.95 -3.70 -9.74
N ILE A 50 9.05 -3.41 -8.79
CA ILE A 50 8.83 -2.03 -8.33
C ILE A 50 9.95 -1.64 -7.36
N PRO A 51 10.67 -0.52 -7.61
CA PRO A 51 11.71 0.00 -6.72
C PRO A 51 11.23 0.27 -5.29
N ASP A 52 12.11 0.11 -4.30
CA ASP A 52 11.74 0.25 -2.88
C ASP A 52 11.30 1.67 -2.50
N ASP A 53 11.90 2.69 -3.11
CA ASP A 53 11.50 4.11 -2.98
C ASP A 53 10.09 4.36 -3.54
N THR A 54 9.71 3.69 -4.63
CA THR A 54 8.37 3.74 -5.20
C THR A 54 7.36 3.07 -4.26
N VAL A 55 7.72 1.93 -3.68
CA VAL A 55 6.87 1.27 -2.66
C VAL A 55 6.73 2.15 -1.41
N GLN A 56 7.82 2.79 -0.97
CA GLN A 56 7.81 3.75 0.13
C GLN A 56 6.86 4.91 -0.17
N ALA A 57 6.92 5.49 -1.38
CA ALA A 57 6.04 6.57 -1.78
C ALA A 57 4.56 6.16 -1.69
N MET A 58 4.22 4.96 -2.17
CA MET A 58 2.84 4.45 -2.13
C MET A 58 2.31 4.18 -0.71
N LEU A 59 3.19 3.76 0.21
CA LEU A 59 2.81 3.43 1.59
C LEU A 59 2.87 4.62 2.55
N VAL A 60 3.67 5.65 2.25
CA VAL A 60 3.98 6.73 3.19
C VAL A 60 3.77 8.11 2.57
N ASP A 61 4.46 8.43 1.48
CA ASP A 61 4.46 9.81 0.96
C ASP A 61 3.14 10.21 0.30
N ASN A 62 2.54 9.33 -0.49
CA ASN A 62 1.26 9.59 -1.14
C ASN A 62 0.13 9.74 -0.10
N PRO A 63 -0.03 8.83 0.89
CA PRO A 63 -0.98 9.04 1.97
C PRO A 63 -0.71 10.30 2.78
N ARG A 64 0.55 10.60 3.12
CA ARG A 64 0.91 11.83 3.84
C ARG A 64 0.50 13.07 3.06
N ARG A 65 0.78 13.11 1.75
CA ARG A 65 0.42 14.23 0.86
C ARG A 65 -1.09 14.38 0.72
N PHE A 66 -1.83 13.28 0.67
CA PHE A 66 -3.27 13.28 0.40
C PHE A 66 -4.12 13.50 1.67
N LEU A 67 -3.74 12.87 2.79
CA LEU A 67 -4.54 12.83 4.02
C LEU A 67 -4.16 13.91 5.03
N ALA A 68 -2.95 14.45 4.99
CA ALA A 68 -2.55 15.49 5.93
C ALA A 68 -3.23 16.81 5.59
N PHE A 69 -3.80 17.46 6.61
CA PHE A 69 -4.28 18.82 6.50
C PHE A 69 -3.09 19.79 6.36
N VAL A 70 -3.16 20.70 5.38
CA VAL A 70 -2.18 21.78 5.20
C VAL A 70 -2.96 23.12 5.25
N PRO A 71 -2.73 23.97 6.27
CA PRO A 71 -3.33 25.30 6.35
C PRO A 71 -2.94 26.14 5.13
N LYS A 72 -3.85 27.03 4.69
CA LYS A 72 -3.60 28.02 3.65
C LYS A 72 -3.14 29.34 4.24
#